data_AF-A0A960PK97-F1
#
_entry.id   AF-A0A960PK97-F1
#
_cell.length_a   1.000
_cell.length_b   1.000
_cell.length_c   1.000
_cell.angle_alpha   90.00
_cell.angle_beta   90.00
_cell.angle_gamma   90.00
#
_symmetry.space_group_name_H-M   'P 1'
#
loop_
_entity.id
_entity.type
_entity.pdbx_description
1 polymer ?
#
loop_
_entity_poly.entity_id
_entity_poly.type
_entity_poly.pdbx_seq_one_letter_code
_entity_poly.pdbx_strand_id
1 'polypeptide(L)'
;MLAGLPSVGERRLAVRVTADALRQIRGGHPWVYEGSITSISHDGAAGDLAVIFDAKRTFAAIGLYDPDSPIAIRVLHVGKPRRVDRGLWEERIESAEALRRSLVAAEPGDRPAYRLINGENDRLPGCVVDRYADTLVIKLYSQVWWPHLEV
;
A
#
# COMPACT_ATOMS: atom_id res chain seq x y z
N MET A 1 -2.28 -22.41 -6.15
CA MET A 1 -3.17 -21.61 -5.29
C MET A 1 -3.17 -20.13 -5.65
N LEU A 2 -2.09 -19.59 -6.25
CA LEU A 2 -2.05 -18.20 -6.77
C LEU A 2 -2.42 -18.08 -8.27
N ALA A 3 -2.49 -19.19 -9.00
CA ALA A 3 -2.90 -19.18 -10.40
C ALA A 3 -4.33 -18.63 -10.56
N GLY A 4 -4.48 -17.58 -11.38
CA GLY A 4 -5.76 -16.93 -11.66
C GLY A 4 -6.06 -15.69 -10.83
N LEU A 5 -5.07 -15.14 -10.11
CA LEU A 5 -5.21 -13.82 -9.51
C LEU A 5 -5.34 -12.74 -10.61
N PRO A 6 -6.13 -11.68 -10.37
CA PRO A 6 -6.22 -10.55 -11.29
C PRO A 6 -4.84 -9.92 -11.46
N SER A 7 -4.50 -9.45 -12.67
CA SER A 7 -3.25 -8.73 -12.92
C SER A 7 -3.39 -7.24 -12.62
N VAL A 8 -2.28 -6.56 -12.35
CA VAL A 8 -2.27 -5.09 -12.20
C VAL A 8 -2.77 -4.47 -13.50
N GLY A 9 -3.70 -3.52 -13.44
CA GLY A 9 -4.17 -2.81 -14.62
C GLY A 9 -3.04 -2.12 -15.39
N GLU A 10 -3.09 -2.21 -16.72
CA GLU A 10 -2.07 -1.62 -17.60
C GLU A 10 -2.05 -0.09 -17.54
N ARG A 11 -3.20 0.52 -17.22
CA ARG A 11 -3.37 1.98 -17.15
C ARG A 11 -3.58 2.44 -15.72
N ARG A 12 -2.87 3.49 -15.32
CA ARG A 12 -3.03 4.14 -14.02
C ARG A 12 -4.27 5.03 -14.02
N LEU A 13 -5.00 5.02 -12.91
CA LEU A 13 -6.14 5.90 -12.69
C LEU A 13 -5.64 7.30 -12.36
N ALA A 14 -6.03 8.33 -13.11
CA ALA A 14 -5.80 9.71 -12.73
C ALA A 14 -6.94 10.16 -11.81
N VAL A 15 -6.60 10.54 -10.58
CA VAL A 15 -7.56 10.86 -9.52
C VAL A 15 -7.43 12.32 -9.10
N ARG A 16 -8.59 12.95 -8.88
CA ARG A 16 -8.72 14.23 -8.19
C ARG A 16 -9.44 14.01 -6.86
N VAL A 17 -9.01 14.77 -5.85
CA VAL A 17 -9.59 14.74 -4.51
C VAL A 17 -9.95 16.15 -4.07
N THR A 18 -10.74 16.26 -3.01
CA THR A 18 -11.03 17.54 -2.37
C THR A 18 -9.74 18.21 -1.85
N ALA A 19 -9.78 19.54 -1.69
CA ALA A 19 -8.64 20.27 -1.13
C ALA A 19 -8.28 19.82 0.29
N ASP A 20 -9.28 19.39 1.07
CA ASP A 20 -9.08 18.86 2.41
C ASP A 20 -8.31 17.54 2.41
N ALA A 21 -8.76 16.57 1.62
CA ALA A 21 -8.08 15.29 1.47
C ALA A 21 -6.65 15.47 0.93
N LEU A 22 -6.45 16.36 -0.03
CA LEU A 22 -5.10 16.67 -0.52
C LEU A 22 -4.18 17.20 0.58
N ARG A 23 -4.68 18.04 1.48
CA ARG A 23 -3.93 18.53 2.65
C ARG A 23 -3.57 17.39 3.59
N GLN A 24 -4.52 16.50 3.89
CA GLN A 24 -4.30 15.33 4.75
C GLN A 24 -3.26 14.36 4.16
N ILE A 25 -3.37 14.05 2.86
CA ILE A 25 -2.41 13.20 2.13
C ILE A 25 -1.00 13.79 2.22
N ARG A 26 -0.86 15.10 1.98
CA ARG A 26 0.44 15.80 2.11
C ARG A 26 1.00 15.78 3.54
N GLY A 27 0.12 15.72 4.54
CA GLY A 27 0.47 15.52 5.95
C GLY A 27 0.80 14.07 6.32
N GLY A 28 0.70 13.12 5.38
CA GLY A 28 1.03 11.71 5.61
C GLY A 28 -0.16 10.83 5.98
N HIS A 29 -1.41 11.31 5.87
CA HIS A 29 -2.57 10.46 6.11
C HIS A 29 -2.61 9.32 5.08
N PRO A 30 -2.74 8.05 5.50
CA PRO A 30 -2.55 6.90 4.61
C PRO A 30 -3.78 6.58 3.76
N TRP A 31 -4.93 7.18 4.05
CA TRP A 31 -6.21 6.82 3.44
C TRP A 31 -6.87 8.00 2.73
N VAL A 32 -7.49 7.69 1.59
CA VAL A 32 -8.44 8.57 0.89
C VAL A 32 -9.78 7.87 0.89
N TYR A 33 -10.79 8.54 1.43
CA TYR A 33 -12.15 8.02 1.47
C TYR A 33 -12.89 8.31 0.17
N GLU A 34 -13.84 7.45 -0.21
CA GLU A 34 -14.62 7.57 -1.46
C GLU A 34 -15.25 8.97 -1.63
N GLY A 35 -15.85 9.52 -0.57
CA GLY A 35 -16.50 10.83 -0.59
C GLY A 35 -15.54 12.01 -0.73
N SER A 36 -14.22 11.77 -0.64
CA SER A 36 -13.19 12.77 -0.90
C SER A 36 -12.70 12.78 -2.35
N ILE A 37 -13.11 11.81 -3.17
CA ILE A 37 -12.73 11.74 -4.58
C ILE A 37 -13.68 12.62 -5.40
N THR A 38 -13.13 13.53 -6.19
CA THR A 38 -13.88 14.45 -7.04
C THR A 38 -13.92 14.02 -8.50
N SER A 39 -12.92 13.26 -8.96
CA SER A 39 -12.97 12.57 -10.25
C SER A 39 -11.96 11.42 -10.34
N ILE A 40 -12.30 10.43 -11.16
CA ILE A 40 -11.43 9.33 -11.60
C ILE A 40 -11.50 9.28 -13.12
N SER A 41 -10.37 9.04 -13.80
CA SER A 41 -10.29 9.07 -15.26
C SER A 41 -11.11 8.02 -16.00
N HIS A 42 -11.30 6.84 -15.40
CA HIS A 42 -12.06 5.71 -15.92
C HIS A 42 -12.31 4.71 -14.78
N ASP A 43 -13.16 3.72 -15.00
CA ASP A 43 -13.36 2.62 -14.06
C ASP A 43 -12.05 1.85 -13.84
N GLY A 44 -11.83 1.40 -12.61
CA GLY A 44 -10.65 0.63 -12.21
C GLY A 44 -11.03 -0.55 -11.33
N ALA A 45 -10.11 -1.49 -11.19
CA ALA A 45 -10.26 -2.67 -10.33
C ALA A 45 -9.49 -2.53 -9.02
N ALA A 46 -9.83 -3.37 -8.04
CA ALA A 46 -9.08 -3.45 -6.79
C ALA A 46 -7.60 -3.75 -7.08
N GLY A 47 -6.72 -2.90 -6.55
CA GLY A 47 -5.27 -3.00 -6.72
C GLY A 47 -4.70 -2.16 -7.87
N ASP A 48 -5.53 -1.53 -8.68
CA ASP A 48 -5.05 -0.58 -9.69
C ASP A 48 -4.35 0.61 -9.03
N LEU A 49 -3.36 1.15 -9.73
CA LEU A 49 -2.59 2.29 -9.26
C LEU A 49 -3.35 3.59 -9.53
N ALA A 50 -3.76 4.26 -8.46
CA ALA A 50 -4.35 5.59 -8.49
C ALA A 50 -3.29 6.67 -8.29
N VAL A 51 -3.09 7.51 -9.31
CA VAL A 51 -2.22 8.68 -9.29
C VAL A 51 -3.07 9.91 -8.96
N ILE A 52 -2.80 10.51 -7.81
CA ILE A 52 -3.52 11.67 -7.31
C ILE A 52 -2.82 12.94 -7.76
N PHE A 53 -3.57 13.85 -8.40
CA PHE A 53 -3.07 15.14 -8.89
C PHE A 53 -3.69 16.30 -8.12
N ASP A 54 -2.89 17.34 -7.87
CA ASP A 54 -3.38 18.61 -7.33
C ASP A 54 -4.07 19.48 -8.40
N ALA A 55 -4.70 20.58 -7.99
CA ALA A 55 -5.42 21.49 -8.89
C ALA A 55 -4.58 22.01 -10.08
N LYS A 56 -3.24 22.07 -9.96
CA LYS A 56 -2.33 22.49 -11.04
C LYS A 56 -1.91 21.34 -11.96
N ARG A 57 -2.51 20.17 -11.80
CA ARG A 57 -2.17 18.91 -12.50
C ARG A 57 -0.77 18.40 -12.16
N THR A 58 -0.24 18.76 -10.99
CA THR A 58 1.02 18.22 -10.49
C THR A 58 0.76 16.95 -9.70
N PHE A 59 1.68 15.97 -9.83
CA PHE A 59 1.65 14.76 -9.00
C PHE A 59 1.64 15.13 -7.51
N ALA A 60 0.75 14.50 -6.75
CA ALA A 60 0.69 14.66 -5.30
C ALA A 60 1.01 13.36 -4.58
N ALA A 61 0.40 12.26 -5.02
CA ALA A 61 0.56 10.95 -4.40
C ALA A 61 0.20 9.81 -5.38
N ILE A 62 0.57 8.59 -5.01
CA ILE A 62 0.12 7.36 -5.66
C ILE A 62 -0.31 6.36 -4.59
N GLY A 63 -1.36 5.59 -4.87
CA GLY A 63 -1.91 4.59 -3.97
C GLY A 63 -2.57 3.43 -4.71
N LEU A 64 -2.99 2.42 -3.93
CA LEU A 64 -3.79 1.30 -4.41
C LEU A 64 -5.27 1.68 -4.34
N TYR A 65 -5.99 1.56 -5.44
CA TYR A 65 -7.42 1.81 -5.55
C TYR A 65 -8.24 0.58 -5.14
N ASP A 66 -9.33 0.81 -4.42
CA ASP A 66 -10.29 -0.22 -3.99
C ASP A 66 -11.71 0.31 -4.26
N PRO A 67 -12.38 -0.12 -5.36
CA PRO A 67 -13.70 0.40 -5.72
C PRO A 67 -14.80 -0.02 -4.73
N ASP A 68 -14.59 -1.09 -3.97
CA ASP A 68 -15.60 -1.71 -3.10
C ASP A 68 -15.42 -1.33 -1.62
N SER A 69 -14.51 -0.42 -1.31
CA SER A 69 -14.13 -0.02 0.05
C SER A 69 -14.38 1.48 0.30
N PRO A 70 -14.96 1.86 1.46
CA PRO A 70 -15.05 3.26 1.86
C PRO A 70 -13.69 3.96 1.90
N ILE A 71 -12.62 3.22 2.20
CA ILE A 71 -11.22 3.65 1.99
C ILE A 71 -10.89 3.32 0.53
N ALA A 72 -11.25 4.23 -0.37
CA ALA A 72 -11.13 4.03 -1.81
C ALA A 72 -9.68 4.04 -2.30
N ILE A 73 -8.77 4.75 -1.62
CA ILE A 73 -7.33 4.71 -1.97
C ILE A 73 -6.48 4.56 -0.72
N ARG A 74 -5.61 3.55 -0.74
CA ARG A 74 -4.55 3.35 0.25
C ARG A 74 -3.25 3.93 -0.28
N VAL A 75 -2.82 5.05 0.29
CA VAL A 75 -1.67 5.82 -0.17
C VAL A 75 -0.39 5.02 0.03
N LEU A 76 0.38 4.88 -1.05
CA LEU A 76 1.69 4.23 -1.04
C LEU A 76 2.81 5.26 -0.95
N HIS A 77 2.71 6.37 -1.66
CA HIS A 77 3.77 7.36 -1.72
C HIS A 77 3.22 8.77 -1.96
N VAL A 78 3.86 9.76 -1.34
CA VAL A 78 3.53 11.18 -1.42
C VAL A 78 4.80 11.94 -1.81
N GLY A 79 4.68 12.98 -2.62
CA GLY A 79 5.81 13.86 -2.96
C GLY A 79 6.15 13.80 -4.44
N LYS A 80 7.33 13.27 -4.80
CA LYS A 80 7.76 13.18 -6.21
C LYS A 80 7.21 11.90 -6.84
N PRO A 81 6.99 11.86 -8.17
CA PRO A 81 6.61 10.63 -8.85
C PRO A 81 7.59 9.49 -8.53
N ARG A 82 7.05 8.35 -8.12
CA ARG A 82 7.82 7.14 -7.80
C ARG A 82 7.19 5.95 -8.51
N ARG A 83 8.01 5.05 -9.04
CA ARG A 83 7.54 3.79 -9.62
C ARG A 83 7.08 2.86 -8.49
N VAL A 84 5.96 2.20 -8.72
CA VAL A 84 5.41 1.16 -7.84
C VAL A 84 5.60 -0.15 -8.57
N ASP A 85 6.56 -0.95 -8.09
CA ASP A 85 7.02 -2.21 -8.68
C ASP A 85 7.61 -3.11 -7.59
N ARG A 86 8.10 -4.30 -7.99
CA ARG A 86 8.76 -5.26 -7.09
C ARG A 86 9.84 -4.63 -6.22
N GLY A 87 10.69 -3.78 -6.79
CA GLY A 87 11.79 -3.14 -6.05
C GLY A 87 11.28 -2.24 -4.92
N LEU A 88 10.15 -1.56 -5.11
CA LEU A 88 9.50 -0.81 -4.02
C LEU A 88 9.03 -1.72 -2.88
N TRP A 89 8.50 -2.91 -3.21
CA TRP A 89 8.01 -3.87 -2.24
C TRP A 89 9.16 -4.46 -1.42
N GLU A 90 10.24 -4.88 -2.09
CA GLU A 90 11.47 -5.37 -1.47
C GLU A 90 12.04 -4.33 -0.51
N GLU A 91 12.20 -3.07 -0.94
CA GLU A 91 12.70 -1.98 -0.09
C GLU A 91 11.87 -1.83 1.21
N ARG A 92 10.54 -1.94 1.10
CA ARG A 92 9.64 -1.79 2.26
C ARG A 92 9.73 -2.97 3.22
N ILE A 93 9.80 -4.19 2.68
CA ILE A 93 9.95 -5.41 3.47
C ILE A 93 11.30 -5.37 4.20
N GLU A 94 12.39 -5.04 3.51
CA GLU A 94 13.72 -4.89 4.09
C GLU A 94 13.76 -3.82 5.18
N SER A 95 13.13 -2.66 4.93
CA SER A 95 13.01 -1.59 5.92
C SER A 95 12.24 -2.05 7.16
N ALA A 96 11.15 -2.80 6.96
CA ALA A 96 10.36 -3.35 8.05
C ALA A 96 11.17 -4.36 8.87
N GLU A 97 11.88 -5.28 8.21
CA GLU A 97 12.76 -6.25 8.87
C GLU A 97 13.88 -5.57 9.66
N ALA A 98 14.56 -4.59 9.06
CA ALA A 98 15.62 -3.83 9.70
C ALA A 98 15.16 -3.16 11.00
N LEU A 99 13.94 -2.61 11.02
CA LEU A 99 13.36 -1.98 12.22
C LEU A 99 13.16 -2.98 13.37
N ARG A 100 12.89 -4.26 13.07
CA ARG A 100 12.65 -5.29 14.09
C ARG A 100 13.91 -6.03 14.51
N ARG A 101 14.99 -5.95 13.73
CA ARG A 101 16.23 -6.71 13.95
C ARG A 101 16.78 -6.57 15.38
N SER A 102 16.82 -5.35 15.92
CA SER A 102 17.31 -5.11 17.29
C SER A 102 16.38 -5.64 18.37
N LEU A 103 15.06 -5.56 18.14
CA LEU A 103 14.05 -6.05 19.08
C LEU A 103 14.09 -7.57 19.17
N VAL A 104 14.25 -8.24 18.03
CA VAL A 104 14.33 -9.70 17.95
C VAL A 104 15.64 -10.24 18.53
N ALA A 105 16.76 -9.53 18.32
CA ALA A 105 18.06 -9.94 18.86
C ALA A 105 18.13 -9.91 20.40
N ALA A 106 17.20 -9.21 21.06
CA ALA A 106 17.11 -9.17 22.52
C ALA A 106 16.33 -10.36 23.13
N GLU A 107 15.61 -11.13 22.31
CA GLU A 107 14.80 -12.26 22.76
C GLU A 107 15.66 -13.54 22.92
N PRO A 108 15.59 -14.24 24.06
CA PRO A 108 16.33 -15.50 24.25
C PRO A 108 15.80 -16.64 23.36
N GLY A 109 16.68 -17.24 22.55
CA GLY A 109 16.44 -18.49 21.81
C GLY A 109 16.39 -18.33 20.29
N ASP A 110 16.37 -19.47 19.57
CA ASP A 110 16.54 -19.52 18.11
C ASP A 110 15.22 -19.54 17.31
N ARG A 111 14.08 -19.24 17.96
CA ARG A 111 12.74 -19.32 17.37
C ARG A 111 11.95 -18.02 17.57
N PRO A 112 12.24 -16.95 16.81
CA PRO A 112 11.64 -15.64 17.01
C PRO A 112 10.16 -15.64 16.62
N ALA A 113 9.33 -14.93 17.39
CA ALA A 113 7.92 -14.71 17.10
C ALA A 113 7.59 -13.22 17.17
N TYR A 114 7.29 -12.59 16.03
CA TYR A 114 7.06 -11.15 15.97
C TYR A 114 6.31 -10.73 14.71
N ARG A 115 5.74 -9.52 14.74
CA ARG A 115 5.16 -8.89 13.55
C ARG A 115 6.24 -8.29 12.66
N LEU A 116 6.43 -8.87 11.49
CA LEU A 116 7.36 -8.38 10.47
C LEU A 116 6.79 -7.16 9.75
N ILE A 117 5.52 -7.23 9.31
CA ILE A 117 4.84 -6.15 8.57
C ILE A 117 3.54 -5.78 9.29
N ASN A 118 3.34 -4.49 9.53
CA ASN A 118 2.23 -3.91 10.29
C ASN A 118 1.47 -2.85 9.47
N GLY A 119 1.04 -3.21 8.26
CA GLY A 119 0.16 -2.40 7.45
C GLY A 119 0.77 -1.07 7.01
N GLU A 120 -0.02 -0.01 7.20
CA GLU A 120 0.31 1.38 6.89
C GLU A 120 1.61 1.85 7.54
N ASN A 121 1.92 1.38 8.77
CA ASN A 121 3.13 1.76 9.50
C ASN A 121 4.41 1.33 8.78
N ASP A 122 4.35 0.21 8.05
CA ASP A 122 5.45 -0.30 7.23
C ASP A 122 5.27 0.04 5.74
N ARG A 123 4.38 0.99 5.44
CA ARG A 123 4.06 1.45 4.08
C ARG A 123 3.51 0.33 3.19
N LEU A 124 2.91 -0.71 3.77
CA LEU A 124 2.26 -1.81 3.06
C LEU A 124 0.80 -1.87 3.52
N PRO A 125 -0.03 -0.87 3.15
CA PRO A 125 -1.34 -0.64 3.77
C PRO A 125 -2.27 -1.84 3.64
N GLY A 126 -2.87 -2.29 4.75
CA GLY A 126 -3.72 -3.48 4.77
C GLY A 126 -3.00 -4.83 4.62
N CYS A 127 -1.66 -4.86 4.56
CA CYS A 127 -0.86 -6.10 4.60
C CYS A 127 -0.23 -6.28 5.99
N VAL A 128 -0.48 -7.42 6.62
CA VAL A 128 0.14 -7.82 7.88
C VAL A 128 0.86 -9.14 7.69
N VAL A 129 2.10 -9.22 8.19
CA VAL A 129 2.90 -10.45 8.16
C VAL A 129 3.46 -10.68 9.55
N ASP A 130 3.09 -11.82 10.14
CA ASP A 130 3.60 -12.30 11.41
C ASP A 130 4.57 -13.46 11.15
N ARG A 131 5.75 -13.42 11.77
CA ARG A 131 6.76 -14.48 11.71
C ARG A 131 6.70 -15.31 12.98
N TYR A 132 6.62 -16.62 12.82
CA TYR A 132 6.70 -17.62 13.89
C TYR A 132 7.78 -18.62 13.53
N ALA A 133 8.98 -18.44 14.08
CA ALA A 133 10.19 -19.17 13.71
C ALA A 133 10.48 -19.09 12.19
N ASP A 134 10.31 -20.20 11.48
CA ASP A 134 10.49 -20.36 10.04
C ASP A 134 9.20 -20.13 9.23
N THR A 135 8.06 -19.96 9.91
CA THR A 135 6.75 -19.81 9.28
C THR A 135 6.35 -18.33 9.20
N LEU A 136 5.87 -17.90 8.03
CA LEU A 136 5.24 -16.59 7.84
C LEU A 136 3.72 -16.75 7.68
N VAL A 137 2.97 -15.97 8.44
CA VAL A 137 1.51 -15.87 8.32
C VAL A 137 1.18 -14.51 7.71
N ILE A 138 0.58 -14.54 6.52
CA ILE A 138 0.17 -13.34 5.78
C ILE A 138 -1.33 -13.12 5.96
N LYS A 139 -1.71 -11.91 6.38
CA LYS A 139 -3.09 -11.46 6.43
C LYS A 139 -3.24 -10.19 5.60
N LEU A 140 -4.11 -10.27 4.59
CA LEU A 140 -4.43 -9.15 3.73
C LEU A 140 -5.87 -8.70 4.04
N TYR A 141 -6.03 -7.43 4.43
CA TYR A 141 -7.30 -6.84 4.84
C TYR A 141 -8.06 -6.17 3.69
N SER A 142 -7.52 -6.20 2.48
CA SER A 142 -8.14 -5.64 1.29
C SER A 142 -7.59 -6.36 0.07
N GLN A 143 -8.48 -6.56 -0.91
CA GLN A 143 -8.19 -7.29 -2.16
C GLN A 143 -7.16 -6.56 -3.04
N VAL A 144 -6.85 -5.30 -2.75
CA VAL A 144 -5.89 -4.50 -3.50
C VAL A 144 -4.51 -5.11 -3.65
N TRP A 145 -4.14 -6.05 -2.78
CA TRP A 145 -2.84 -6.74 -2.87
C TRP A 145 -2.81 -7.88 -3.88
N TRP A 146 -3.96 -8.41 -4.30
CA TRP A 146 -4.04 -9.64 -5.08
C TRP A 146 -3.26 -9.51 -6.39
N PRO A 147 -3.39 -8.39 -7.13
CA PRO A 147 -2.59 -8.17 -8.33
C PRO A 147 -1.09 -8.02 -8.12
N HIS A 148 -0.65 -7.76 -6.90
CA HIS A 148 0.74 -7.46 -6.57
C HIS A 148 1.46 -8.64 -5.90
N LEU A 149 0.78 -9.78 -5.67
CA LEU A 149 1.39 -10.95 -5.02
C LEU A 149 2.41 -11.69 -5.90
N GLU A 150 2.29 -11.57 -7.23
CA GLU A 150 3.20 -12.22 -8.20
C GLU A 150 4.25 -11.26 -8.79
N VAL A 151 4.13 -9.95 -8.52
CA VAL A 151 4.87 -8.87 -9.19
C VAL A 151 6.28 -8.70 -8.70
#